data_AF-A0A357LZN2-F1
#
_entry.id   AF-A0A357LZN2-F1
#
_cell.length_a   1.000
_cell.length_b   1.000
_cell.length_c   1.000
_cell.angle_alpha   90.00
_cell.angle_beta   90.00
_cell.angle_gamma   90.00
#
_symmetry.space_group_name_H-M   'P 1'
#
loop_
_entity.id
_entity.type
_entity.pdbx_description
1 polymer ?
#
loop_
_entity_poly.entity_id
_entity_poly.type
_entity_poly.pdbx_seq_one_letter_code
_entity_poly.pdbx_strand_id
1 'polypeptide(L)' 'GIPRSFTLNSNEILEALQESLAQIVQAVKGALEQSPPELSSDVAERGMVLTGGG' A
#
# COMPACT_ATOMS: atom_id res chain seq x y z
N GLY A 1 -17.71 -27.63 -20.48
CA GLY A 1 -16.57 -26.69 -20.44
C GLY A 1 -15.46 -27.35 -19.67
N ILE A 2 -14.27 -27.47 -20.24
CA ILE A 2 -13.15 -28.17 -19.61
C ILE A 2 -12.41 -27.16 -18.72
N PRO A 3 -12.15 -27.45 -17.43
CA PRO A 3 -11.36 -26.57 -16.60
C PRO A 3 -9.97 -26.40 -17.21
N ARG A 4 -9.53 -25.15 -17.39
CA ARG A 4 -8.15 -24.82 -17.77
C ARG A 4 -7.43 -24.33 -16.52
N SER A 5 -6.35 -25.01 -16.16
CA SER A 5 -5.41 -24.56 -15.15
C SER A 5 -4.31 -23.75 -15.80
N PHE A 6 -3.91 -22.66 -15.17
CA PHE A 6 -2.74 -21.88 -15.54
C PHE A 6 -1.94 -21.57 -14.28
N THR A 7 -0.63 -21.49 -14.42
CA THR A 7 0.28 -21.16 -13.31
C THR A 7 0.54 -19.66 -13.32
N LEU A 8 0.21 -18.99 -12.22
CA LEU A 8 0.60 -17.61 -11.97
C LEU A 8 1.98 -17.57 -11.34
N ASN A 9 2.77 -16.58 -11.73
CA ASN A 9 4.03 -16.26 -11.06
C ASN A 9 3.93 -14.98 -10.22
N SER A 10 4.88 -14.79 -9.32
CA SER A 10 4.89 -13.66 -8.39
C SER A 10 4.98 -12.29 -9.07
N ASN A 11 5.57 -12.20 -10.28
CA ASN A 11 5.67 -10.93 -11.00
C ASN A 11 4.30 -10.51 -11.56
N GLU A 12 3.52 -11.45 -12.07
CA GLU A 12 2.15 -11.19 -12.54
C GLU A 12 1.25 -10.73 -11.39
N ILE A 13 1.42 -11.36 -10.21
CA ILE A 13 0.71 -10.94 -8.99
C ILE A 13 1.17 -9.53 -8.56
N LEU A 14 2.47 -9.25 -8.61
CA LEU A 14 3.01 -7.94 -8.26
C LEU A 14 2.48 -6.84 -9.19
N GLU A 15 2.46 -7.07 -10.51
CA GLU A 15 1.88 -6.13 -11.48
C GLU A 15 0.40 -5.86 -11.17
N ALA A 16 -0.37 -6.90 -10.89
CA ALA A 16 -1.79 -6.76 -10.56
C ALA A 16 -2.03 -5.93 -9.27
N LEU A 17 -1.08 -5.93 -8.33
CA LEU A 17 -1.19 -5.19 -7.07
C LEU A 17 -0.69 -3.74 -7.15
N GLN A 18 0.06 -3.36 -8.20
CA GLN A 18 0.70 -2.04 -8.26
C GLN A 18 -0.28 -0.88 -8.11
N GLU A 19 -1.43 -0.93 -8.79
CA GLU A 19 -2.41 0.16 -8.74
C GLU A 19 -2.98 0.34 -7.32
N SER A 20 -3.39 -0.75 -6.67
CA SER A 20 -3.93 -0.71 -5.31
C SER A 20 -2.90 -0.19 -4.31
N LEU A 21 -1.64 -0.65 -4.42
CA LEU A 21 -0.56 -0.17 -3.57
C LEU A 21 -0.27 1.32 -3.81
N ALA A 22 -0.30 1.79 -5.06
CA ALA A 22 -0.11 3.20 -5.39
C ALA A 22 -1.19 4.08 -4.75
N GLN A 23 -2.45 3.63 -4.75
CA GLN A 23 -3.56 4.33 -4.09
C GLN A 23 -3.36 4.42 -2.58
N ILE A 24 -2.93 3.33 -1.93
CA ILE A 24 -2.63 3.32 -0.49
C ILE A 24 -1.52 4.31 -0.16
N VAL A 25 -0.42 4.29 -0.93
CA VAL A 25 0.69 5.23 -0.74
C VAL A 25 0.24 6.67 -0.94
N GLN A 26 -0.60 6.95 -1.93
CA GLN A 26 -1.09 8.29 -2.19
C GLN A 26 -1.98 8.80 -1.06
N ALA A 27 -2.84 7.95 -0.50
CA ALA A 27 -3.67 8.29 0.65
C ALA A 27 -2.83 8.62 1.89
N VAL A 28 -1.80 7.81 2.17
CA VAL A 28 -0.87 8.05 3.29
C VAL A 28 -0.15 9.38 3.12
N LYS A 29 0.39 9.67 1.92
CA LYS A 29 1.04 10.96 1.63
C LYS A 29 0.08 12.13 1.84
N GLY A 30 -1.13 12.04 1.30
CA GLY A 30 -2.14 13.09 1.45
C GLY A 30 -2.52 13.34 2.91
N ALA A 31 -2.56 12.29 3.74
CA ALA A 31 -2.80 12.43 5.18
C ALA A 31 -1.64 13.15 5.89
N LEU A 32 -0.38 12.83 5.55
CA LEU A 32 0.80 13.48 6.12
C LEU A 32 0.92 14.95 5.70
N GLU A 33 0.53 15.29 4.47
CA GLU A 33 0.52 16.68 3.96
C GLU A 33 -0.51 17.56 4.68
N GLN A 34 -1.64 16.98 5.11
CA GLN A 34 -2.69 17.67 5.85
C GLN A 34 -2.46 17.68 7.36
N SER A 35 -1.51 16.88 7.85
CA SER A 35 -1.23 16.76 9.28
C SER A 35 -0.46 17.99 9.78
N PRO A 36 -0.79 18.49 10.99
CA PRO A 36 0.00 19.53 11.64
C PRO A 36 1.50 19.17 11.73
N PRO A 37 2.40 20.16 11.68
CA PRO A 37 3.85 19.92 11.68
C PRO A 37 4.33 19.07 12.85
N GLU A 38 3.72 19.24 14.03
CA GLU A 38 4.08 18.51 15.25
C GLU A 38 3.81 17.01 15.09
N LEU A 39 2.68 16.65 14.48
CA LEU A 39 2.32 15.25 14.24
C LEU A 39 3.15 14.63 13.12
N SER A 40 3.42 15.39 12.05
CA SER A 40 4.27 14.91 10.96
C SER A 40 5.72 14.67 11.40
N SER A 41 6.24 15.53 12.28
CA SER A 41 7.55 15.33 12.92
C SER A 41 7.56 14.09 13.83
N ASP A 42 6.52 13.90 14.64
CA ASP A 42 6.38 12.70 15.50
C ASP A 42 6.34 11.41 14.66
N VAL A 43 5.63 11.41 13.52
CA VAL A 43 5.60 10.26 12.60
C VAL A 43 6.96 10.04 11.94
N ALA A 44 7.71 11.10 11.61
CA ALA A 44 9.05 10.96 11.04
C ALA A 44 10.05 10.33 12.03
N GLU A 45 9.91 10.62 13.33
CA GLU A 45 10.77 10.08 14.38
C GLU A 45 10.38 8.65 14.79
N ARG A 46 9.08 8.38 14.93
CA ARG A 46 8.57 7.12 15.47
C ARG A 46 8.14 6.10 14.41
N GLY A 47 7.95 6.57 13.17
CA GLY A 47 7.43 5.77 12.08
C GLY A 47 5.90 5.58 12.13
N MET A 48 5.41 4.71 11.27
CA MET A 48 4.00 4.31 11.18
C MET A 48 3.85 2.83 11.46
N VAL A 49 2.70 2.45 12.02
CA VAL A 49 2.35 1.05 12.24
C VAL A 49 1.34 0.64 11.16
N LEU A 50 1.69 -0.38 10.37
CA LEU A 50 0.76 -1.03 9.47
C LEU A 50 0.00 -2.11 10.23
N THR A 51 -1.33 -2.06 10.16
CA THR A 51 -2.23 -3.02 10.80
C THR A 51 -3.32 -3.43 9.84
N GLY A 52 -3.86 -4.64 10.02
CA GLY A 52 -4.81 -5.25 9.09
C GLY A 52 -4.21 -6.47 8.38
N GLY A 53 -5.07 -7.24 7.70
CA GLY A 53 -4.69 -8.44 6.96
C GLY A 53 -4.37 -8.22 5.48
N GLY A 54 -4.45 -6.96 5.01
CA GLY A 54 -4.16 -6.55 3.64
C GLY A 54 -3.13 -5.44 3.65
#